data_AF-A0AAQ3PL63-F1
#
_entry.id   AF-A0AAQ3PL63-F1
#
_cell.length_a   1.000
_cell.length_b   1.000
_cell.length_c   1.000
_cell.angle_alpha   90.00
_cell.angle_beta   90.00
_cell.angle_gamma   90.00
#
_symmetry.space_group_name_H-M   'P 1'
#
loop_
_entity.id
_entity.type
_entity.pdbx_description
1 polymer ?
#
loop_
_entity_poly.entity_id
_entity_poly.type
_entity_poly.pdbx_seq_one_letter_code
_entity_poly.pdbx_strand_id
1 'polypeptide(L)' 'MSVLDYVQAFIRLSQYSLEDVDTDPHRATRLLDGFDPTLLTHLGRSYDNFTQLVDAAIDMENRLSRAHEDQ' A
#
# COMPACT_ATOMS: atom_id res chain seq x y z
N MET A 1 -11.15 -3.82 5.79
CA MET A 1 -9.88 -3.37 6.42
C MET A 1 -9.31 -2.35 5.44
N SER A 2 -9.07 -1.12 5.86
CA SER A 2 -8.61 -0.07 4.95
C SER A 2 -7.12 -0.21 4.64
N VAL A 3 -6.71 0.27 3.46
CA VAL A 3 -5.31 0.36 3.01
C VAL A 3 -4.44 1.00 4.09
N LEU A 4 -4.92 2.09 4.71
CA LEU A 4 -4.21 2.77 5.79
C LEU A 4 -3.96 1.87 7.01
N ASP A 5 -4.96 1.09 7.41
CA ASP A 5 -4.91 0.19 8.57
C ASP A 5 -3.93 -0.96 8.31
N TYR A 6 -3.97 -1.50 7.10
CA TYR A 6 -3.02 -2.51 6.62
C TYR A 6 -1.59 -1.97 6.58
N VAL A 7 -1.36 -0.78 6.04
CA VAL A 7 -0.03 -0.14 5.98
C VAL A 7 0.48 0.13 7.40
N GLN A 8 -0.34 0.61 8.32
CA GLN A 8 0.07 0.82 9.70
C GLN A 8 0.45 -0.48 10.41
N ALA A 9 -0.35 -1.54 10.22
CA ALA A 9 -0.02 -2.86 10.74
C ALA A 9 1.29 -3.39 10.14
N PHE A 10 1.49 -3.20 8.83
CA PHE A 10 2.71 -3.59 8.14
C PHE A 10 3.94 -2.82 8.65
N ILE A 11 3.85 -1.50 8.85
CA ILE A 11 4.93 -0.68 9.40
C ILE A 11 5.27 -1.15 10.83
N ARG A 12 4.25 -1.42 11.64
CA ARG A 12 4.45 -1.90 13.02
C ARG A 12 5.12 -3.26 13.05
N LEU A 13 4.74 -4.18 12.15
CA LEU A 13 5.37 -5.50 12.03
C LEU A 13 6.79 -5.42 11.45
N SER A 14 7.00 -4.52 10.48
CA SER A 14 8.31 -4.22 9.88
C SER A 14 9.35 -3.80 10.93
N GLN A 15 8.93 -3.07 11.97
CA GLN A 15 9.82 -2.66 13.06
C GLN A 15 10.41 -3.83 13.85
N TYR A 16 9.74 -4.99 13.84
CA TYR A 16 10.21 -6.20 14.51
C TYR A 16 11.05 -7.10 13.60
N SER A 17 11.17 -6.78 12.31
CA SER A 17 11.90 -7.61 11.33
C SER A 17 12.72 -6.73 10.40
N LEU A 18 13.65 -5.95 10.97
CA LEU A 18 14.55 -5.06 10.23
C LEU A 18 15.30 -5.78 9.08
N GLU A 19 15.58 -7.07 9.22
CA GLU A 19 16.28 -7.88 8.21
C GLU A 19 15.46 -8.14 6.93
N ASP A 20 14.12 -8.21 7.00
CA ASP A 20 13.25 -8.53 5.84
C ASP A 20 12.85 -7.27 5.04
N VAL A 21 13.04 -6.09 5.64
CA VAL A 21 12.59 -4.77 5.14
C VAL A 21 13.71 -3.73 5.13
N ASP A 22 14.96 -4.21 5.04
CA ASP A 22 16.20 -3.44 5.10
C ASP A 22 16.29 -2.31 4.04
N THR A 23 15.53 -2.43 2.94
CA THR A 23 15.48 -1.44 1.87
C THR A 23 14.05 -1.06 1.47
N ASP A 24 13.83 0.24 1.20
CA ASP A 24 12.58 0.82 0.68
C ASP A 24 11.92 0.01 -0.47
N PRO A 25 12.66 -0.47 -1.49
CA PRO A 25 12.10 -1.30 -2.56
C PRO A 25 11.57 -2.66 -2.09
N HIS A 26 12.21 -3.30 -1.10
CA HIS A 26 11.73 -4.58 -0.55
C HIS A 26 10.43 -4.39 0.24
N ARG A 27 10.34 -3.32 1.04
CA ARG A 27 9.10 -2.92 1.73
C ARG A 27 7.97 -2.66 0.75
N ALA A 28 8.23 -1.87 -0.29
CA ALA A 28 7.25 -1.57 -1.32
C ALA A 28 6.73 -2.84 -1.98
N THR A 29 7.62 -3.76 -2.36
CA THR A 29 7.25 -5.02 -3.01
C THR A 29 6.40 -5.91 -2.11
N ARG A 30 6.76 -6.05 -0.83
CA ARG A 30 5.99 -6.83 0.16
C ARG A 30 4.63 -6.22 0.48
N LEU A 31 4.56 -4.89 0.54
CA LEU A 31 3.31 -4.18 0.74
C LEU A 31 2.37 -4.33 -0.46
N LEU A 32 2.91 -4.22 -1.68
CA LEU A 32 2.18 -4.44 -2.93
C LEU A 32 1.64 -5.87 -3.01
N ASP A 33 2.42 -6.88 -2.63
CA ASP A 33 1.99 -8.29 -2.64
C ASP A 33 0.74 -8.53 -1.77
N GLY A 34 0.57 -7.78 -0.69
CA GLY A 34 -0.60 -7.86 0.17
C GLY A 34 -1.76 -6.93 -0.21
N PHE A 35 -1.60 -6.08 -1.23
CA PHE A 35 -2.69 -5.25 -1.72
C PHE A 35 -3.64 -6.03 -2.65
N ASP A 36 -4.87 -5.55 -2.69
CA ASP A 36 -5.89 -6.12 -3.56
C ASP A 36 -5.45 -5.96 -5.04
N PRO A 37 -5.60 -7.00 -5.89
CA PRO A 37 -5.22 -6.95 -7.30
C PRO A 37 -5.89 -5.80 -8.07
N THR A 38 -7.08 -5.37 -7.63
CA THR A 38 -7.78 -4.20 -8.17
C THR A 38 -6.98 -2.92 -7.89
N LEU A 39 -6.56 -2.74 -6.65
CA LEU A 39 -5.74 -1.62 -6.20
C LEU A 39 -4.38 -1.62 -6.90
N LEU A 40 -3.72 -2.77 -6.99
CA LEU A 40 -2.45 -2.96 -7.69
C LEU A 40 -2.51 -2.56 -9.16
N THR A 41 -3.59 -2.93 -9.85
CA THR A 41 -3.81 -2.59 -11.26
C THR A 41 -3.88 -1.07 -11.46
N HIS A 42 -4.45 -0.36 -10.49
CA HIS A 42 -4.58 1.09 -10.53
C HIS A 42 -3.36 1.86 -10.01
N LEU A 43 -2.65 1.28 -9.05
CA LEU A 43 -1.48 1.85 -8.42
C LEU A 43 -0.35 2.07 -9.44
N GLY A 44 -0.28 1.31 -10.54
CA GLY A 44 0.49 1.71 -11.73
C GLY A 44 1.98 2.03 -11.52
N ARG A 45 2.81 1.01 -11.22
CA ARG A 45 4.27 0.83 -11.44
C ARG A 45 5.30 1.96 -11.23
N SER A 46 4.94 3.20 -10.89
CA SER A 46 5.89 4.31 -10.71
C SER A 46 5.66 4.99 -9.36
N TYR A 47 6.48 4.59 -8.40
CA TYR A 47 6.64 5.27 -7.11
C TYR A 47 8.14 5.42 -6.87
N ASP A 48 8.58 6.63 -6.56
CA ASP A 48 9.99 6.90 -6.24
C ASP A 48 10.36 6.45 -4.81
N ASN A 49 9.37 6.34 -3.92
CA ASN A 49 9.58 5.95 -2.52
C ASN A 49 8.31 5.32 -1.92
N PHE A 50 8.48 4.63 -0.79
CA PHE A 50 7.40 3.97 -0.05
C PHE A 50 6.25 4.93 0.32
N THR A 51 6.57 6.17 0.69
CA THR A 51 5.57 7.17 1.06
C THR A 51 4.63 7.50 -0.10
N GLN A 52 5.17 7.70 -1.32
CA GLN A 52 4.35 7.94 -2.51
C GLN A 52 3.45 6.74 -2.85
N LEU A 53 3.95 5.52 -2.66
CA LEU A 53 3.17 4.31 -2.88
C LEU A 53 1.99 4.20 -1.90
N VAL A 54 2.22 4.51 -0.62
CA VAL A 54 1.17 4.52 0.41
C VAL A 54 0.15 5.61 0.12
N ASP A 55 0.59 6.81 -0.21
CA ASP A 55 -0.28 7.95 -0.53
C ASP A 55 -1.17 7.65 -1.74
N ALA A 56 -0.58 7.09 -2.81
CA ALA A 56 -1.32 6.66 -3.99
C ALA A 56 -2.32 5.53 -3.68
N ALA A 57 -1.96 4.60 -2.79
CA ALA A 57 -2.85 3.50 -2.40
C ALA A 57 -4.06 4.02 -1.61
N ILE A 58 -3.85 4.98 -0.72
CA ILE A 58 -4.92 5.61 0.07
C ILE A 58 -5.84 6.45 -0.82
N ASP A 59 -5.28 7.27 -1.72
CA ASP A 59 -6.07 8.06 -2.68
C ASP A 59 -6.93 7.12 -3.54
N MET A 60 -6.35 6.01 -4.02
CA MET A 60 -7.07 5.05 -4.84
C MET A 60 -8.17 4.30 -4.08
N GLU A 61 -7.91 3.88 -2.83
CA GLU A 61 -8.95 3.31 -1.96
C GLU A 61 -10.11 4.29 -1.77
N ASN A 62 -9.81 5.57 -1.52
CA ASN A 62 -10.83 6.59 -1.33
C ASN A 62 -11.66 6.82 -2.62
N ARG A 63 -11.00 6.83 -3.78
CA ARG A 63 -11.68 6.88 -5.09
C ARG A 63 -12.56 5.66 -5.34
N LEU A 64 -12.07 4.46 -5.06
CA LEU A 64 -12.81 3.21 -5.24
C LEU A 64 -14.00 3.10 -4.28
N SER A 65 -13.84 3.58 -3.04
CA SER A 65 -14.92 3.64 -2.05
C SER A 65 -16.01 4.61 -2.51
N ARG A 66 -15.64 5.82 -2.95
CA ARG A 66 -16.60 6.79 -3.50
C ARG A 66 -17.30 6.28 -4.76
N ALA A 67 -16.56 5.64 -5.66
CA ALA A 67 -17.15 5.05 -6.87
C ALA A 67 -18.14 3.91 -6.56
N HIS A 68 -17.94 3.17 -5.47
CA HIS A 68 -18.90 2.15 -5.02
C HIS A 68 -20.08 2.73 -4.23
N GLU A 69 -19.93 3.86 -3.55
CA GLU A 69 -21.02 4.53 -2.82
C GLU A 69 -22.00 5.27 -3.75
N ASP A 70 -21.57 5.66 -4.95
CA ASP A 70 -22.41 6.32 -5.97
C ASP A 70 -23.26 5.34 -6.82
N GLN A 71 -23.35 4.05 -6.46
CA GLN A 71 -24.08 3.01 -7.21
C GLN A 71 -25.24 2.39 -6.42
#